data_AF-A0A1C0ZZW5-F1
#
_entry.id   AF-A0A1C0ZZW5-F1
#
_cell.length_a   1.000
_cell.length_b   1.000
_cell.length_c   1.000
_cell.angle_alpha   90.00
_cell.angle_beta   90.00
_cell.angle_gamma   90.00
#
_symmetry.space_group_name_H-M   'P 1'
#
loop_
_entity.id
_entity.type
_entity.pdbx_description
1 polymer ?
#
loop_
_entity_poly.entity_id
_entity_poly.type
_entity_poly.pdbx_seq_one_letter_code
_entity_poly.pdbx_strand_id
1 'polypeptide(L)'
;MKTQVRLNQYERGIVDSLIQSFGYTAQAARKLVVDYVEVIRKLGGYDTCYDHAERLVQAKTIELKPEDWLKRIHQIAKEAAQDKGILHLEARLHANIR
;
A
#
# COMPACT_ATOMS: atom_id res chain seq x y z
N MET A 1 8.55 15.80 21.31
CA MET A 1 7.12 16.07 21.01
C MET A 1 6.51 14.78 20.47
N LYS A 2 5.52 14.18 21.14
CA LYS A 2 4.85 12.97 20.63
C LYS A 2 3.81 13.43 19.60
N THR A 3 4.16 13.41 18.32
CA THR A 3 3.24 13.65 17.22
C THR A 3 2.08 12.67 17.35
N GLN A 4 0.94 13.13 17.88
CA GLN A 4 -0.25 12.30 17.98
C GLN A 4 -0.81 12.14 16.56
N VAL A 5 -0.38 11.08 15.88
CA VAL A 5 -0.96 10.70 14.59
C VAL A 5 -2.42 10.33 14.84
N ARG A 6 -3.33 11.18 14.35
CA ARG A 6 -4.77 10.91 14.34
C ARG A 6 -5.05 9.89 13.25
N LEU A 7 -5.52 8.72 13.65
CA LEU A 7 -5.94 7.67 12.74
C LEU A 7 -7.36 7.96 12.23
N ASN A 8 -7.52 7.93 10.91
CA ASN A 8 -8.80 7.96 10.21
C ASN A 8 -9.56 6.65 10.37
N GLN A 9 -10.84 6.63 9.99
CA GLN A 9 -11.72 5.45 10.13
C GLN A 9 -11.13 4.20 9.48
N TYR A 10 -10.53 4.34 8.29
CA TYR A 10 -9.85 3.25 7.59
C TYR A 10 -8.65 2.71 8.38
N GLU A 11 -7.75 3.61 8.81
CA GLU A 11 -6.57 3.24 9.59
C GLU A 11 -6.95 2.59 10.94
N ARG A 12 -8.07 3.00 11.55
CA ARG A 12 -8.64 2.33 12.72
C ARG A 12 -9.17 0.93 12.40
N GLY A 13 -9.78 0.74 11.24
CA GLY A 13 -10.21 -0.58 10.77
C GLY A 13 -9.04 -1.55 10.58
N ILE A 14 -7.88 -1.05 10.14
CA ILE A 14 -6.65 -1.85 10.05
C ILE A 14 -6.16 -2.24 11.46
N VAL A 15 -6.17 -1.31 12.41
CA VAL A 15 -5.83 -1.61 13.81
C VAL A 15 -6.74 -2.68 14.38
N ASP A 16 -8.05 -2.59 14.15
CA ASP A 16 -9.03 -3.57 14.62
C ASP A 16 -8.78 -4.96 13.98
N SER A 17 -8.50 -4.99 12.68
CA SER A 17 -8.15 -6.23 11.96
C SER A 17 -6.87 -6.88 12.52
N LEU A 18 -5.85 -6.09 12.86
CA LEU A 18 -4.61 -6.57 13.50
C LEU A 18 -4.87 -7.18 14.88
N ILE A 19 -5.80 -6.62 15.65
CA ILE A 19 -6.16 -7.14 16.98
C ILE A 19 -6.96 -8.44 16.83
N GLN A 20 -8.02 -8.42 16.02
CA GLN A 20 -8.96 -9.54 15.90
C GLN A 20 -8.39 -10.72 15.13
N SER A 21 -7.67 -10.49 14.04
CA SER A 21 -7.21 -11.55 13.13
C SER A 21 -5.80 -12.03 13.44
N PHE A 22 -4.94 -11.15 13.95
CA PHE A 22 -3.51 -11.43 14.15
C PHE A 22 -3.09 -11.41 15.62
N GLY A 23 -4.01 -11.16 16.55
CA GLY A 23 -3.76 -11.25 18.00
C GLY A 23 -2.84 -10.15 18.55
N TYR A 24 -2.65 -9.04 17.84
CA TYR A 24 -1.84 -7.93 18.33
C TYR A 24 -2.55 -7.21 19.48
N THR A 25 -1.77 -6.71 20.45
CA THR A 25 -2.32 -5.80 21.46
C THR A 25 -2.69 -4.46 20.81
N ALA A 26 -3.69 -3.77 21.35
CA ALA A 26 -4.13 -2.48 20.80
C ALA A 26 -2.98 -1.45 20.70
N GLN A 27 -2.04 -1.48 21.65
CA GLN A 27 -0.86 -0.61 21.60
C GLN A 27 0.11 -1.01 20.48
N ALA A 28 0.39 -2.31 20.30
CA ALA A 28 1.29 -2.80 19.26
C ALA A 28 0.69 -2.62 17.86
N ALA A 29 -0.59 -2.93 17.67
CA ALA A 29 -1.32 -2.73 16.44
C ALA A 29 -1.34 -1.24 16.04
N ARG A 30 -1.66 -0.35 16.98
CA ARG A 30 -1.61 1.10 16.73
C ARG A 30 -0.20 1.57 16.37
N LYS A 31 0.83 1.09 17.09
CA LYS A 31 2.22 1.45 16.79
C LYS A 31 2.59 1.03 15.37
N LEU A 32 2.26 -0.21 14.98
CA LEU A 32 2.52 -0.74 13.65
C LEU A 32 1.82 0.09 12.56
N VAL A 33 0.54 0.39 12.73
CA VAL A 33 -0.19 1.23 11.76
C VAL A 33 0.37 2.64 11.67
N VAL A 34 0.83 3.23 12.79
CA VAL A 34 1.47 4.55 12.80
C VAL A 34 2.83 4.53 12.11
N ASP A 35 3.66 3.52 12.36
CA ASP A 35 4.97 3.36 11.70
C ASP A 35 4.84 3.25 10.17
N TYR A 36 3.76 2.62 9.69
CA TYR A 36 3.51 2.39 8.26
C TYR A 36 2.41 3.30 7.70
N VAL A 37 2.01 4.37 8.41
CA VAL A 37 0.89 5.22 8.00
C VAL A 37 1.11 5.86 6.63
N GLU A 38 2.35 6.22 6.33
CA GLU A 38 2.72 6.79 5.02
C GLU A 38 2.59 5.77 3.89
N VAL A 39 2.94 4.50 4.15
CA VAL A 39 2.80 3.38 3.20
C VAL A 39 1.32 3.15 2.90
N ILE A 40 0.49 3.07 3.94
CA ILE A 40 -0.96 2.87 3.80
C ILE A 40 -1.59 3.99 2.98
N ARG A 41 -1.23 5.24 3.26
CA ARG A 41 -1.72 6.41 2.51
C ARG A 41 -1.27 6.44 1.06
N LYS A 42 -0.09 5.88 0.75
CA LYS A 42 0.44 5.76 -0.61
C LYS A 42 -0.20 4.63 -1.41
N LEU A 43 -0.49 3.50 -0.78
CA LEU A 43 -1.21 2.39 -1.42
C LEU A 43 -2.67 2.77 -1.72
N GLY A 44 -3.27 3.65 -0.91
CA GLY A 44 -4.64 4.10 -1.07
C GLY A 44 -5.67 3.10 -0.52
N GLY A 45 -6.95 3.45 -0.58
CA GLY A 45 -8.04 2.67 0.01
C GLY A 45 -8.65 1.60 -0.91
N TYR A 46 -7.90 1.08 -1.88
CA TYR A 46 -8.40 0.05 -2.79
C TYR A 46 -8.43 -1.34 -2.15
N ASP A 47 -7.50 -1.62 -1.25
CA ASP A 47 -7.44 -2.86 -0.49
C ASP A 47 -8.39 -2.84 0.71
N THR A 48 -8.72 -4.01 1.25
CA THR A 48 -9.51 -4.08 2.47
C THR A 48 -8.65 -3.79 3.71
N CYS A 49 -9.29 -3.45 4.84
CA CYS A 49 -8.59 -3.29 6.11
C CYS A 49 -7.81 -4.56 6.51
N TYR A 50 -8.34 -5.73 6.15
CA TYR A 50 -7.72 -7.03 6.41
C TYR A 50 -6.47 -7.23 5.54
N ASP A 51 -6.56 -6.97 4.24
CA ASP A 51 -5.41 -7.06 3.31
C ASP A 51 -4.25 -6.19 3.78
N HIS A 52 -4.53 -4.96 4.23
CA HIS A 52 -3.47 -4.12 4.79
C HIS A 52 -2.91 -4.69 6.10
N ALA A 53 -3.76 -5.18 7.00
CA ALA A 53 -3.28 -5.79 8.23
C ALA A 53 -2.34 -6.98 7.93
N GLU A 54 -2.72 -7.84 6.99
CA GLU A 54 -1.89 -8.97 6.56
C GLU A 54 -0.54 -8.50 5.99
N ARG A 55 -0.54 -7.52 5.08
CA ARG A 55 0.70 -6.99 4.50
C ARG A 55 1.60 -6.34 5.55
N LEU A 56 1.03 -5.65 6.54
CA LEU A 56 1.80 -5.08 7.66
C LEU A 56 2.46 -6.17 8.51
N VAL A 57 1.74 -7.27 8.76
CA VAL A 57 2.27 -8.42 9.50
C VAL A 57 3.37 -9.10 8.70
N GLN A 58 3.17 -9.34 7.40
CA GLN A 58 4.19 -9.89 6.52
C GLN A 58 5.45 -9.03 6.50
N ALA A 59 5.30 -7.71 6.28
CA ALA A 59 6.41 -6.76 6.30
C ALA A 59 7.15 -6.77 7.63
N LYS A 60 6.42 -6.89 8.74
CA LYS A 60 7.02 -6.99 10.08
C LYS A 60 7.81 -8.28 10.26
N THR A 61 7.30 -9.41 9.76
CA THR A 61 7.96 -10.73 9.83
C THR A 61 9.26 -10.76 9.02
N ILE A 62 9.31 -10.07 7.88
CA ILE A 62 10.52 -9.98 7.04
C ILE A 62 11.42 -8.78 7.39
N GLU A 63 11.13 -8.07 8.49
CA GLU A 63 11.84 -6.87 8.94
C GLU A 63 11.96 -5.77 7.87
N LEU A 64 11.01 -5.71 6.94
CA LEU A 64 11.01 -4.71 5.87
C LEU A 64 10.71 -3.34 6.46
N LYS A 65 11.63 -2.39 6.30
CA LYS A 65 11.42 -1.03 6.79
C LYS A 65 10.37 -0.30 5.94
N PRO A 66 9.55 0.58 6.55
CA PRO A 66 8.57 1.38 5.82
C PRO A 66 9.21 2.22 4.70
N GLU A 67 10.43 2.71 4.92
CA GLU A 67 11.21 3.48 3.95
C GLU A 67 11.50 2.67 2.68
N ASP A 68 11.89 1.41 2.83
CA ASP A 68 12.22 0.52 1.72
C ASP A 68 10.96 0.06 0.98
N TRP A 69 9.85 -0.10 1.70
CA TRP A 69 8.56 -0.35 1.08
C TRP A 69 8.08 0.85 0.27
N LEU A 70 8.20 2.07 0.78
CA LEU A 70 7.89 3.29 0.04
C LEU A 70 8.73 3.42 -1.24
N LYS A 71 10.03 3.10 -1.17
CA LYS A 71 10.90 3.06 -2.37
C LYS A 71 10.37 2.05 -3.38
N ARG A 72 9.98 0.85 -2.94
CA ARG A 72 9.43 -0.20 -3.80
C ARG A 72 8.12 0.26 -4.47
N ILE A 73 7.22 0.90 -3.71
CA ILE A 73 5.97 1.46 -4.24
C ILE A 73 6.25 2.54 -5.29
N HIS A 74 7.18 3.47 -5.02
CA HIS A 74 7.56 4.49 -6.00
C HIS A 74 8.18 3.89 -7.26
N GLN A 75 9.00 2.85 -7.11
CA GLN A 75 9.58 2.13 -8.25
C GLN A 75 8.51 1.45 -9.10
N ILE A 76 7.59 0.70 -8.48
CA ILE A 76 6.47 0.05 -9.19
C ILE A 76 5.57 1.10 -9.85
N ALA A 77 5.28 2.22 -9.19
CA ALA A 77 4.48 3.29 -9.78
C ALA A 77 5.18 3.95 -10.98
N LYS A 78 6.51 4.13 -10.91
CA LYS A 78 7.33 4.63 -12.02
C LYS A 78 7.36 3.64 -13.18
N GLU A 79 7.56 2.36 -12.90
CA GLU A 79 7.54 1.29 -13.90
C GLU A 79 6.15 1.18 -14.54
N ALA A 80 5.07 1.18 -13.77
CA ALA A 80 3.70 1.17 -14.28
C ALA A 80 3.34 2.42 -15.10
N ALA A 81 3.91 3.58 -14.76
CA ALA A 81 3.75 4.79 -15.57
C ALA A 81 4.53 4.71 -16.90
N GLN A 82 5.69 4.05 -16.91
CA GLN A 82 6.46 3.79 -18.12
C GLN A 82 5.82 2.70 -19.00
N ASP A 83 5.20 1.68 -18.39
CA ASP A 83 4.53 0.58 -19.10
C ASP A 83 3.25 1.03 -19.81
N LYS A 84 2.55 2.05 -19.27
CA LYS A 84 1.43 2.73 -19.95
C LYS A 84 1.86 3.66 -21.09
N GLY A 85 3.16 3.78 -21.36
CA GLY A 85 3.72 4.54 -22.48
C GLY A 85 3.62 3.84 -23.83
N ILE A 86 3.18 2.58 -23.89
CA ILE A 86 2.95 1.86 -25.15
C ILE A 86 1.54 1.27 -25.12
N LEU A 87 0.55 2.01 -25.62
CA LEU A 87 -0.67 1.51 -26.30
C LEU A 87 -1.51 2.71 -26.80
N HIS A 88 -0.88 3.68 -27.48
CA HIS A 88 -1.61 4.66 -28.29
C HIS A 88 -0.91 5.01 -29.61
N LEU A 89 -0.25 4.03 -30.25
CA LEU A 89 0.06 4.16 -31.68
C LEU A 89 -0.83 3.21 -32.48
N GLU A 90 -2.06 3.69 -32.62
CA GLU A 90 -2.91 3.56 -33.81
C GLU A 90 -3.02 2.18 -34.44
N ALA A 91 -4.09 1.48 -34.02
CA ALA A 91 -4.85 0.53 -34.81
C ALA A 91 -5.54 1.18 -36.04
N ARG A 92 -4.82 1.96 -36.84
CA ARG A 92 -5.30 2.54 -38.11
C ARG A 92 -4.20 2.55 -39.16
N LEU A 93 -3.92 1.39 -39.74
CA LEU A 93 -3.60 1.25 -41.17
C LEU A 93 -3.97 -0.17 -41.58
N HIS A 94 -5.24 -0.51 -41.35
CA HIS A 94 -5.91 -1.45 -42.23
C HIS A 94 -5.87 -0.87 -43.65
N ALA A 95 -5.51 -1.74 -44.59
CA ALA A 95 -5.85 -1.68 -46.00
C ALA A 95 -5.20 -0.56 -46.84
N ASN A 96 -4.11 -0.91 -47.53
CA ASN A 96 -4.26 -1.05 -48.98
C ASN A 96 -3.29 -2.08 -49.56
N ILE A 97 -3.84 -3.27 -49.84
CA ILE A 97 -3.36 -4.18 -50.87
C ILE A 97 -3.92 -3.64 -52.19
N ARG A 98 -3.10 -2.95 -52.98
CA ARG A 98 -3.00 -2.99 -54.45
C ARG A 98 -2.23 -1.79 -54.97
#